data_AF-A0A2V8T9M0-F1
#
_entry.id   AF-A0A2V8T9M0-F1
#
_cell.length_a   1.000
_cell.length_b   1.000
_cell.length_c   1.000
_cell.angle_alpha   90.00
_cell.angle_beta   90.00
_cell.angle_gamma   90.00
#
_symmetry.space_group_name_H-M   'P 1'
#
loop_
_entity.id
_entity.type
_entity.pdbx_description
1 polymer ?
#
loop_
_entity_poly.entity_id
_entity_poly.type
_entity_poly.pdbx_seq_one_letter_code
_entity_poly.pdbx_strand_id
1 'polypeptide(L)'
;EGIRDGISASHETVMKIRDVRTQVKELGERAERLGKGDGLQKQAAGLAEKLTALELELTNPEIKADEDSLNYEPKLDHDFAYLAAVVAASDRRPTAGSNEMYRQLKGRLDAVIARFEALLASDVPEFSRAAEEIRLPRIAPAPKIDPR
;
A
#
# COMPACT_ATOMS: atom_id res chain seq x y z
N GLU A 1 -14.91 -12.23 12.05
CA GLU A 1 -13.73 -11.36 12.21
C GLU A 1 -14.04 -10.30 13.25
N GLY A 2 -13.07 -9.97 14.10
CA GLY A 2 -13.15 -8.93 15.12
C GLY A 2 -12.45 -7.63 14.71
N ILE A 3 -12.48 -6.62 15.57
CA ILE A 3 -11.81 -5.33 15.36
C ILE A 3 -10.29 -5.50 15.20
N ARG A 4 -9.68 -6.40 15.98
CA ARG A 4 -8.25 -6.73 15.90
C ARG A 4 -7.87 -7.28 14.52
N ASP A 5 -8.72 -8.14 13.95
CA ASP A 5 -8.48 -8.72 12.63
C ASP A 5 -8.47 -7.64 11.54
N GLY A 6 -9.30 -6.59 11.68
CA GLY A 6 -9.30 -5.44 10.79
C GLY A 6 -8.00 -4.62 10.82
N ILE A 7 -7.43 -4.42 12.02
CA ILE A 7 -6.12 -3.76 12.20
C ILE A 7 -5.01 -4.59 11.54
N SER A 8 -4.98 -5.89 11.84
CA SER A 8 -4.00 -6.82 11.24
C SER A 8 -4.10 -6.84 9.72
N ALA A 9 -5.31 -6.97 9.16
CA ALA A 9 -5.54 -6.97 7.72
C ALA A 9 -5.12 -5.65 7.06
N SER A 10 -5.33 -4.50 7.70
CA SER A 10 -4.85 -3.20 7.21
C SER A 10 -3.32 -3.18 7.10
N HIS A 11 -2.61 -3.53 8.17
CA HIS A 11 -1.14 -3.54 8.18
C HIS A 11 -0.55 -4.58 7.21
N GLU A 12 -1.13 -5.77 7.12
CA GLU A 12 -0.71 -6.78 6.14
C GLU A 12 -0.87 -6.28 4.70
N THR A 13 -1.97 -5.59 4.41
CA THR A 13 -2.20 -5.00 3.09
C THR A 13 -1.18 -3.91 2.80
N VAL A 14 -0.88 -3.02 3.76
CA VAL A 14 0.18 -2.01 3.64
C VAL A 14 1.54 -2.65 3.34
N MET A 15 1.91 -3.72 4.06
CA MET A 15 3.17 -4.42 3.83
C MET A 15 3.26 -5.00 2.41
N LYS A 16 2.19 -5.63 1.93
CA LYS A 16 2.12 -6.15 0.55
C LYS A 16 2.22 -5.04 -0.49
N ILE A 17 1.53 -3.91 -0.27
CA ILE A 17 1.61 -2.72 -1.15
C ILE A 17 3.05 -2.21 -1.21
N ARG A 18 3.72 -2.07 -0.06
CA ARG A 18 5.10 -1.59 0.02
C ARG A 18 6.08 -2.50 -0.70
N ASP A 19 5.94 -3.81 -0.52
CA ASP A 19 6.79 -4.80 -1.18
C ASP A 19 6.67 -4.72 -2.71
N VAL A 20 5.45 -4.77 -3.23
CA VAL A 20 5.20 -4.67 -4.69
C VAL A 20 5.70 -3.34 -5.24
N ARG A 21 5.47 -2.23 -4.53
CA ARG A 21 5.94 -0.91 -4.95
C ARG A 21 7.47 -0.85 -5.03
N THR A 22 8.17 -1.43 -4.06
CA THR A 22 9.63 -1.49 -4.07
C THR A 22 10.13 -2.28 -5.28
N GLN A 23 9.60 -3.49 -5.51
CA GLN A 23 9.99 -4.32 -6.65
C GLN A 23 9.76 -3.63 -8.00
N VAL A 24 8.63 -2.94 -8.16
CA VAL A 24 8.30 -2.18 -9.36
C VAL A 24 9.29 -1.04 -9.59
N LYS A 25 9.60 -0.26 -8.55
CA LYS A 25 10.58 0.85 -8.65
C LYS A 25 11.98 0.34 -8.99
N GLU A 26 12.45 -0.68 -8.29
CA GLU A 26 13.77 -1.27 -8.51
C GLU A 26 13.93 -1.79 -9.94
N LEU A 27 12.90 -2.42 -10.50
CA LEU A 27 12.90 -2.90 -11.88
C LEU A 27 12.91 -1.74 -12.90
N GLY A 28 12.14 -0.69 -12.66
CA GLY A 28 12.13 0.52 -13.49
C GLY A 28 13.48 1.23 -13.52
N GLU A 29 14.05 1.51 -12.33
CA GLU A 29 15.37 2.12 -12.18
C GLU A 29 16.48 1.27 -12.83
N ARG A 30 16.34 -0.06 -12.73
CA ARG A 30 17.28 -0.98 -13.37
C ARG A 30 17.18 -0.95 -14.89
N ALA A 31 15.99 -0.79 -15.45
CA ALA A 31 15.81 -0.62 -16.89
C ALA A 31 16.40 0.70 -17.40
N GLU A 32 16.24 1.77 -16.63
CA GLU A 32 16.87 3.07 -16.88
C GLU A 32 18.40 2.95 -16.89
N ARG A 33 18.98 2.33 -15.85
CA ARG A 33 20.43 2.05 -15.77
C ARG A 33 20.97 1.24 -16.95
N LEU A 34 20.17 0.38 -17.57
CA LEU A 34 20.57 -0.43 -18.72
C LEU A 34 20.33 0.26 -20.07
N GLY A 35 19.86 1.51 -20.09
CA GLY A 35 19.56 2.25 -21.32
C GLY A 35 18.34 1.70 -22.08
N LYS A 36 17.46 0.95 -21.38
CA LYS A 36 16.25 0.32 -21.94
C LYS A 36 14.96 0.91 -21.36
N GLY A 37 15.04 2.06 -20.68
CA GLY A 37 14.21 2.32 -19.51
C GLY A 37 13.12 3.39 -19.60
N ASP A 38 13.10 4.30 -20.57
CA ASP A 38 12.14 5.43 -20.49
C ASP A 38 10.67 4.99 -20.47
N GLY A 39 10.33 3.91 -21.19
CA GLY A 39 8.97 3.35 -21.18
C GLY A 39 8.67 2.61 -19.86
N LEU A 40 9.54 1.68 -19.47
CA LEU A 40 9.32 0.87 -18.28
C LEU A 40 9.38 1.68 -16.98
N GLN A 41 10.28 2.67 -16.90
CA GLN A 41 10.41 3.54 -15.74
C GLN A 41 9.16 4.41 -15.56
N LYS A 42 8.55 4.91 -16.65
CA LYS A 42 7.27 5.63 -16.58
C LYS A 42 6.13 4.71 -16.12
N GLN A 43 6.08 3.48 -16.63
CA GLN A 43 5.10 2.49 -16.16
C GLN A 43 5.31 2.15 -14.68
N ALA A 44 6.57 1.99 -14.25
CA ALA A 44 6.91 1.75 -12.86
C ALA A 44 6.47 2.91 -11.95
N ALA A 45 6.74 4.16 -12.35
CA ALA A 45 6.32 5.35 -11.63
C ALA A 45 4.79 5.42 -11.49
N GLY A 46 4.05 5.22 -12.59
CA GLY A 46 2.58 5.24 -12.56
C GLY A 46 1.98 4.14 -11.68
N LEU A 47 2.53 2.92 -11.72
CA LEU A 47 2.09 1.83 -10.84
C LEU A 47 2.44 2.13 -9.36
N ALA A 48 3.63 2.66 -9.11
CA ALA A 48 4.06 3.04 -7.77
C ALA A 48 3.19 4.16 -7.16
N GLU A 49 2.72 5.11 -7.98
CA GLU A 49 1.78 6.16 -7.55
C GLU A 49 0.42 5.56 -7.17
N LYS A 50 -0.15 4.66 -7.99
CA LYS A 50 -1.40 3.95 -7.67
C LYS A 50 -1.30 3.18 -6.36
N LEU A 51 -0.19 2.45 -6.15
CA LEU A 51 0.09 1.73 -4.92
C LEU A 51 0.23 2.67 -3.71
N THR A 52 0.88 3.82 -3.89
CA THR A 52 1.03 4.83 -2.84
C THR A 52 -0.32 5.45 -2.45
N ALA A 53 -1.19 5.71 -3.42
CA ALA A 53 -2.53 6.20 -3.14
C ALA A 53 -3.33 5.23 -2.26
N LEU A 54 -3.25 3.92 -2.54
CA LEU A 54 -3.89 2.90 -1.69
C LEU A 54 -3.28 2.81 -0.29
N GLU A 55 -1.95 2.92 -0.16
CA GLU A 55 -1.30 2.98 1.16
C GLU A 55 -1.81 4.16 1.98
N LEU A 56 -1.92 5.35 1.36
CA LEU A 56 -2.38 6.59 2.01
C LEU A 56 -3.84 6.55 2.46
N GLU A 57 -4.64 5.63 1.92
CA GLU A 57 -6.00 5.37 2.41
C GLU A 57 -6.01 4.49 3.67
N LEU A 58 -5.01 3.60 3.82
CA LEU A 58 -4.91 2.66 4.94
C LEU A 58 -4.18 3.26 6.13
N THR A 59 -3.08 3.97 5.88
CA THR A 59 -2.20 4.53 6.91
C THR A 59 -1.66 5.89 6.48
N ASN A 60 -1.31 6.73 7.44
CA ASN A 60 -0.58 7.96 7.16
C ASN A 60 0.90 7.77 7.47
N PRO A 61 1.80 7.70 6.47
CA PRO A 61 3.22 7.48 6.68
C PRO A 61 3.93 8.64 7.42
N GLU A 62 3.30 9.82 7.48
CA GLU A 62 3.81 10.98 8.21
C GLU A 62 3.53 10.89 9.72
N ILE A 63 2.57 10.06 10.15
CA ILE A 63 2.29 9.81 11.57
C ILE A 63 3.26 8.73 12.05
N LYS A 64 4.32 9.13 12.77
CA LYS A 64 5.35 8.23 13.32
C LYS A 64 5.32 8.20 14.85
N ALA A 65 4.81 9.26 15.47
CA ALA A 65 4.57 9.37 16.90
C ALA A 65 3.13 9.84 17.18
N ASP A 66 2.63 9.59 18.38
CA ASP A 66 1.26 9.98 18.78
C ASP A 66 1.00 11.49 18.66
N GLU A 67 2.02 12.35 18.84
CA GLU A 67 1.90 13.80 18.71
C GLU A 67 1.77 14.26 17.24
N ASP A 68 2.16 13.43 16.27
CA ASP A 68 2.07 13.75 14.84
C ASP A 68 0.62 13.79 14.36
N SER A 69 -0.31 13.12 15.05
CA SER A 69 -1.74 13.13 14.71
C SER A 69 -2.38 14.53 14.86
N LEU A 70 -1.69 15.46 15.52
CA LEU A 70 -2.13 16.87 15.61
C LEU A 70 -1.86 17.64 14.31
N ASN A 71 -0.92 17.17 13.49
CA ASN A 71 -0.49 17.81 12.25
C ASN A 71 -0.91 17.03 10.99
N TYR A 72 -1.14 15.72 11.12
CA TYR A 72 -1.41 14.83 10.00
C TYR A 72 -2.68 14.01 10.25
N GLU A 73 -3.55 13.95 9.24
CA GLU A 73 -4.85 13.27 9.35
C GLU A 73 -4.68 11.75 9.55
N PRO A 74 -5.20 11.18 10.66
CA PRO A 74 -5.24 9.73 10.87
C PRO A 74 -6.02 9.02 9.76
N LYS A 75 -5.68 7.76 9.48
CA LYS A 75 -6.31 6.97 8.42
C LYS A 75 -7.03 5.75 9.01
N LEU A 76 -7.37 4.81 8.13
CA LEU A 76 -8.22 3.68 8.46
C LEU A 76 -7.66 2.83 9.61
N ASP A 77 -6.34 2.69 9.72
CA ASP A 77 -5.66 2.02 10.83
C ASP A 77 -6.00 2.65 12.20
N HIS A 78 -5.94 3.97 12.30
CA HIS A 78 -6.27 4.72 13.51
C HIS A 78 -7.78 4.67 13.83
N ASP A 79 -8.65 4.70 12.81
CA ASP A 79 -10.09 4.54 13.00
C ASP A 79 -10.42 3.19 13.67
N PHE A 80 -9.75 2.10 13.22
CA PHE A 80 -9.90 0.79 13.85
C PHE A 80 -9.32 0.74 15.26
N ALA A 81 -8.16 1.36 15.49
CA ALA A 81 -7.54 1.44 16.82
C ALA A 81 -8.42 2.21 17.81
N TYR A 82 -9.01 3.33 17.37
CA TYR A 82 -9.96 4.11 18.16
C TYR A 82 -11.19 3.27 18.53
N LEU A 83 -11.79 2.57 17.57
CA LEU A 83 -12.93 1.71 17.83
C LEU A 83 -12.57 0.57 18.81
N ALA A 84 -11.37 0.00 18.69
CA ALA A 84 -10.87 -1.00 19.63
C ALA A 84 -10.77 -0.45 21.05
N ALA A 85 -10.27 0.78 21.21
CA ALA A 85 -10.17 1.45 22.51
C ALA A 85 -11.55 1.73 23.11
N VAL A 86 -12.50 2.23 22.32
CA VAL A 86 -13.89 2.49 22.77
C VAL A 86 -14.57 1.22 23.27
N VAL A 87 -14.40 0.11 22.54
CA VAL A 87 -14.97 -1.19 22.94
C VAL A 87 -14.27 -1.74 24.17
N ALA A 88 -12.95 -1.58 24.29
CA ALA A 88 -12.18 -2.05 25.44
C ALA A 88 -12.44 -1.24 26.72
N ALA A 89 -12.89 0.01 26.62
CA ALA A 89 -13.16 0.88 27.77
C ALA A 89 -14.41 0.50 28.58
N SER A 90 -15.20 -0.47 28.12
CA SER A 90 -16.40 -0.93 28.82
C SER A 90 -16.40 -2.45 29.01
N ASP A 91 -16.74 -2.90 30.21
CA ASP A 91 -16.99 -4.33 30.49
C ASP A 91 -18.32 -4.84 29.88
N ARG A 92 -19.08 -3.96 29.22
CA ARG A 92 -20.31 -4.31 28.51
C ARG A 92 -20.02 -4.72 27.07
N ARG A 93 -20.95 -5.49 26.49
CA ARG A 93 -20.90 -5.87 25.07
C ARG A 93 -20.88 -4.60 24.17
N PRO A 94 -20.24 -4.65 22.99
CA PRO A 94 -20.20 -3.53 22.05
C PRO A 94 -21.58 -2.95 21.75
N THR A 95 -21.68 -1.62 21.74
CA THR A 95 -22.95 -0.94 21.46
C THR A 95 -23.39 -1.12 20.00
N ALA A 96 -24.67 -0.86 19.71
CA ALA A 96 -25.15 -0.85 18.32
C ALA A 96 -24.36 0.13 17.44
N GLY A 97 -24.00 1.30 17.97
CA GLY A 97 -23.17 2.28 17.28
C GLY A 97 -21.76 1.78 16.98
N SER A 98 -21.11 1.12 17.95
CA SER A 98 -19.78 0.51 17.76
C SER A 98 -19.79 -0.59 16.68
N ASN A 99 -20.85 -1.40 16.63
CA ASN A 99 -21.02 -2.42 15.59
C ASN A 99 -21.26 -1.82 14.21
N GLU A 100 -22.02 -0.71 14.12
CA GLU A 100 -22.24 -0.01 12.87
C GLU A 100 -20.95 0.64 12.35
N MET A 101 -20.19 1.31 13.23
CA MET A 101 -18.87 1.85 12.89
C MET A 101 -17.94 0.74 12.40
N TYR A 102 -17.90 -0.40 13.07
CA TYR A 102 -17.10 -1.55 12.62
C TYR A 102 -17.47 -1.98 11.18
N ARG A 103 -18.76 -2.10 10.87
CA ARG A 103 -19.21 -2.47 9.52
C ARG A 103 -18.77 -1.46 8.46
N GLN A 104 -18.84 -0.17 8.76
CA GLN A 104 -18.40 0.87 7.84
C GLN A 104 -16.89 0.84 7.62
N LEU A 105 -16.10 0.72 8.68
CA LEU A 105 -14.64 0.61 8.58
C LEU A 105 -14.22 -0.66 7.82
N LYS A 106 -14.88 -1.79 8.10
CA LYS A 106 -14.64 -3.04 7.37
C LYS A 106 -14.98 -2.91 5.88
N GLY A 107 -16.11 -2.30 5.54
CA GLY A 107 -16.47 -2.05 4.15
C GLY A 107 -15.46 -1.16 3.42
N ARG A 108 -14.91 -0.14 4.08
CA ARG A 108 -13.82 0.69 3.53
C ARG A 108 -12.54 -0.14 3.33
N LEU A 109 -12.16 -0.95 4.30
CA LEU A 109 -10.98 -1.83 4.21
C LEU A 109 -11.11 -2.81 3.04
N ASP A 110 -12.26 -3.48 2.93
CA ASP A 110 -12.53 -4.45 1.87
C ASP A 110 -12.49 -3.80 0.49
N ALA A 111 -12.97 -2.56 0.36
CA ALA A 111 -12.89 -1.80 -0.89
C ALA A 111 -11.45 -1.41 -1.26
N VAL A 112 -10.58 -1.13 -0.28
CA VAL A 112 -9.15 -0.88 -0.55
C VAL A 112 -8.45 -2.19 -0.95
N ILE A 113 -8.70 -3.28 -0.23
CA ILE A 113 -8.13 -4.61 -0.53
C ILE A 113 -8.53 -5.05 -1.94
N ALA A 114 -9.82 -4.94 -2.30
CA ALA A 114 -10.29 -5.29 -3.63
C ALA A 114 -9.62 -4.47 -4.74
N ARG A 115 -9.37 -3.18 -4.51
CA ARG A 115 -8.63 -2.33 -5.46
C ARG A 115 -7.16 -2.72 -5.57
N PHE A 116 -6.53 -3.09 -4.45
CA PHE A 116 -5.16 -3.62 -4.46
C PHE A 116 -5.09 -4.94 -5.24
N GLU A 117 -6.00 -5.88 -4.97
CA GLU A 117 -6.08 -7.15 -5.70
C GLU A 117 -6.34 -6.96 -7.19
N ALA A 118 -7.18 -5.98 -7.57
CA ALA A 118 -7.38 -5.62 -8.96
C ALA A 118 -6.08 -5.17 -9.62
N LEU A 119 -5.29 -4.28 -8.98
CA LEU A 119 -3.98 -3.86 -9.49
C LEU A 119 -2.99 -5.04 -9.62
N LEU A 120 -3.03 -6.00 -8.69
CA LEU A 120 -2.22 -7.22 -8.78
C LEU A 120 -2.64 -8.10 -9.96
N ALA A 121 -3.91 -8.09 -10.33
CA ALA A 121 -4.44 -8.87 -11.44
C ALA A 121 -4.30 -8.18 -12.81
N SER A 122 -4.21 -6.85 -12.85
CA SER A 122 -4.06 -6.07 -14.09
C SER A 122 -2.64 -5.52 -14.27
N ASP A 123 -2.28 -4.50 -13.51
CA ASP A 123 -1.13 -3.65 -13.76
C ASP A 123 0.20 -4.38 -13.50
N VAL A 124 0.25 -5.28 -12.51
CA VAL A 124 1.46 -6.03 -12.18
C VAL A 124 1.84 -7.02 -13.31
N PRO A 125 0.92 -7.84 -13.85
CA PRO A 125 1.18 -8.64 -15.04
C PRO A 125 1.57 -7.83 -16.27
N GLU A 126 0.92 -6.68 -16.50
CA GLU A 126 1.26 -5.78 -17.61
C GLU A 126 2.69 -5.25 -17.48
N PHE A 127 3.07 -4.78 -16.29
CA PHE A 127 4.43 -4.34 -15.99
C PHE A 127 5.45 -5.47 -16.17
N SER A 128 5.12 -6.66 -15.69
CA SER A 128 5.98 -7.84 -15.79
C SER A 128 6.23 -8.24 -17.26
N ARG A 129 5.18 -8.23 -18.10
CA ARG A 129 5.32 -8.47 -19.55
C ARG A 129 6.19 -7.41 -20.23
N ALA A 130 5.98 -6.13 -19.92
CA ALA A 130 6.81 -5.06 -20.45
C ALA A 130 8.29 -5.24 -20.07
N ALA A 131 8.58 -5.67 -18.83
CA ALA A 131 9.92 -5.97 -18.37
C ALA A 131 10.56 -7.18 -19.09
N GLU A 132 9.77 -8.18 -19.45
CA GLU A 132 10.21 -9.34 -20.24
C GLU A 132 10.49 -8.97 -21.71
N GLU A 133 9.65 -8.14 -22.32
CA GLU A 133 9.79 -7.70 -23.72
C GLU A 133 11.09 -6.93 -23.97
N ILE A 134 11.48 -6.07 -23.03
CA ILE A 134 12.76 -5.35 -23.11
C ILE A 134 13.98 -6.25 -22.84
N ARG A 135 13.74 -7.53 -22.50
CA ARG A 135 14.76 -8.52 -22.15
C ARG A 135 15.70 -7.99 -21.08
N LEU A 136 15.13 -7.58 -19.95
CA LEU A 136 15.92 -7.16 -18.81
C LEU A 136 16.69 -8.37 -18.27
N PRO A 137 18.04 -8.37 -18.28
CA PRO A 137 18.81 -9.51 -17.77
C PRO A 137 18.50 -9.67 -16.28
N ARG A 138 18.03 -10.83 -15.81
CA ARG A 138 17.55 -10.99 -14.42
C ARG A 138 18.64 -10.68 -13.37
N ILE A 139 19.87 -11.09 -13.63
CA ILE A 139 21.03 -10.83 -12.78
C ILE A 139 22.18 -10.38 -13.68
N ALA A 140 22.57 -9.11 -13.55
CA ALA A 140 23.71 -8.53 -14.26
C ALA A 140 24.09 -7.20 -13.59
N PRO A 141 25.39 -6.84 -13.56
CA PRO A 141 25.81 -5.50 -13.18
C PRO A 141 25.25 -4.51 -14.20
N ALA A 142 24.55 -3.48 -13.73
CA ALA A 142 24.17 -2.37 -14.59
C ALA A 142 25.23 -1.25 -14.46
N PRO A 143 25.51 -0.52 -15.56
CA PRO A 143 26.53 0.52 -15.57
C PRO A 143 26.21 1.62 -14.54
N LYS A 144 27.24 2.35 -14.09
CA LYS A 144 27.05 3.54 -13.27
C LYS A 144 26.33 4.60 -14.10
N ILE A 145 25.24 5.15 -13.56
CA ILE A 145 24.68 6.40 -14.09
C ILE A 145 25.55 7.50 -13.51
N ASP A 146 26.28 8.24 -14.35
CA ASP A 146 26.91 9.48 -13.93
C ASP A 146 25.80 10.53 -13.74
N PRO A 147 25.66 11.13 -12.55
CA PRO A 147 24.74 12.23 -12.36
C PRO A 147 25.24 13.40 -13.23
N ARG A 148 24.47 13.77 -14.25
CA ARG A 148 24.66 15.03 -14.96
C ARG A 148 24.19 16.20 -14.11
#